data_AF-A0A5R9DUI2-F1
#
_entry.id   AF-A0A5R9DUI2-F1
#
_cell.length_a   1.000
_cell.length_b   1.000
_cell.length_c   1.000
_cell.angle_alpha   90.00
_cell.angle_beta   90.00
_cell.angle_gamma   90.00
#
_symmetry.space_group_name_H-M   'P 1'
#
loop_
_entity.id
_entity.type
_entity.pdbx_description
1 polymer ?
#
loop_
_entity_poly.entity_id
_entity_poly.type
_entity_poly.pdbx_seq_one_letter_code
_entity_poly.pdbx_strand_id
1 'polypeptide(L)'
;MPSSDHVPGFGWELHDDRGGSDKFYRLIVLAGPEPLALGLHGSRGGAGQIGLLTSHITAEDALIAVVKKSREKEKKGYEASRDFTAFEVPASLTDPDHARDNARDIARHFGKTARQKGTEFPNASPIPGSNF
;
A
#
# COMPACT_ATOMS: atom_id res chain seq x y z
N MET A 1 -16.43 -17.13 17.15
CA MET A 1 -16.33 -15.79 16.55
C MET A 1 -16.15 -16.00 15.07
N PRO A 2 -16.86 -15.29 14.17
CA PRO A 2 -16.61 -15.45 12.75
C PRO A 2 -15.14 -15.06 12.54
N SER A 3 -14.32 -15.98 12.04
CA SER A 3 -13.07 -15.57 11.41
C SER A 3 -13.54 -14.65 10.29
N SER A 4 -13.31 -13.34 10.41
CA SER A 4 -13.49 -12.53 9.22
C SER A 4 -12.49 -13.10 8.23
N ASP A 5 -12.99 -13.67 7.13
CA ASP A 5 -12.15 -14.15 6.01
C ASP A 5 -11.28 -13.02 5.42
N HIS A 6 -11.44 -11.81 5.96
CA HIS A 6 -10.80 -10.59 5.57
C HIS A 6 -10.08 -9.94 6.76
N VAL A 7 -8.95 -9.34 6.46
CA VAL A 7 -8.10 -8.58 7.37
C VAL A 7 -8.21 -7.10 7.00
N PRO A 8 -8.45 -6.21 7.98
CA PRO A 8 -8.49 -4.78 7.73
C PRO A 8 -7.11 -4.25 7.36
N GLY A 9 -7.08 -3.34 6.40
CA GLY A 9 -5.90 -2.62 5.98
C GLY A 9 -6.18 -1.15 5.74
N PHE A 10 -5.11 -0.38 5.70
CA PHE A 10 -5.16 1.02 5.31
C PHE A 10 -3.94 1.36 4.47
N GLY A 11 -4.13 2.23 3.49
CA GLY A 11 -3.04 2.62 2.61
C GLY A 11 -3.26 3.97 1.94
N TRP A 12 -2.17 4.49 1.39
CA TRP A 12 -2.14 5.72 0.60
C TRP A 12 -1.01 5.61 -0.44
N GLU A 13 -1.02 6.51 -1.42
CA GLU A 13 0.02 6.59 -2.43
C GLU A 13 0.58 8.00 -2.51
N LEU A 14 1.90 8.07 -2.67
CA LEU A 14 2.61 9.27 -3.03
C LEU A 14 3.15 9.16 -4.45
N HIS A 15 3.26 10.28 -5.16
CA HIS A 15 3.75 10.37 -6.52
C HIS A 15 4.74 11.53 -6.68
N ASP A 16 5.75 11.34 -7.51
CA ASP A 16 6.74 12.36 -7.88
C ASP A 16 6.88 12.36 -9.40
N ASP A 17 6.39 13.43 -10.02
CA ASP A 17 6.38 13.68 -11.47
C ASP A 17 7.41 14.75 -11.92
N ARG A 18 8.31 15.17 -11.02
CA ARG A 18 9.27 16.25 -11.27
C ARG A 18 10.54 15.75 -11.94
N GLY A 19 11.15 16.60 -12.76
CA GLY A 19 12.51 16.41 -13.30
C GLY A 19 12.69 15.15 -14.16
N GLY A 20 11.63 14.70 -14.84
CA GLY A 20 11.64 13.46 -15.63
C GLY A 20 11.50 12.18 -14.79
N SER A 21 11.32 12.29 -13.48
CA SER A 21 10.84 11.19 -12.65
C SER A 21 9.32 11.09 -12.81
N ASP A 22 8.79 9.88 -12.96
CA ASP A 22 7.35 9.60 -12.95
C ASP A 22 7.15 8.34 -12.11
N LYS A 23 7.19 8.50 -10.78
CA LYS A 23 7.33 7.40 -9.81
C LYS A 23 6.27 7.46 -8.74
N PHE A 24 5.77 6.29 -8.36
CA PHE A 24 4.86 6.13 -7.24
C PHE A 24 5.57 5.50 -6.02
N TYR A 25 4.98 5.71 -4.86
CA TYR A 25 5.27 4.99 -3.62
C TYR A 25 3.95 4.69 -2.90
N ARG A 26 3.54 3.42 -2.88
CA ARG A 26 2.35 2.91 -2.18
C ARG A 26 2.75 2.49 -0.78
N LEU A 27 1.96 2.88 0.20
CA LEU A 27 2.20 2.72 1.62
C LEU A 27 0.97 2.02 2.20
N ILE A 28 1.17 0.84 2.80
CA ILE A 28 0.09 -0.04 3.20
C ILE A 28 0.42 -0.63 4.57
N VAL A 29 -0.58 -0.66 5.45
CA VAL A 29 -0.56 -1.43 6.69
C VAL A 29 -1.72 -2.41 6.67
N LEU A 30 -1.46 -3.64 7.09
CA LEU A 30 -2.49 -4.62 7.43
C LEU A 30 -2.52 -4.76 8.95
N ALA A 31 -3.71 -4.60 9.54
CA ALA A 31 -3.92 -4.54 10.99
C ALA A 31 -4.57 -5.82 11.55
N GLY A 32 -4.30 -6.95 10.90
CA GLY A 32 -4.77 -8.26 11.34
C GLY A 32 -4.02 -8.78 12.57
N PRO A 33 -4.30 -10.04 12.97
CA PRO A 33 -3.57 -10.72 14.05
C PRO A 33 -2.05 -10.75 13.84
N GLU A 34 -1.62 -10.77 12.58
CA GLU A 34 -0.23 -10.65 12.14
C GLU A 34 -0.07 -9.33 11.33
N PRO A 35 0.26 -8.22 11.99
CA PRO A 35 0.38 -6.93 11.31
C PRO A 35 1.54 -6.89 10.32
N LEU A 36 1.32 -6.18 9.21
CA LEU A 36 2.30 -6.01 8.14
C LEU A 36 2.45 -4.54 7.79
N ALA A 37 3.70 -4.08 7.70
CA ALA A 37 4.07 -2.83 7.05
C ALA A 37 4.59 -3.13 5.64
N LEU A 38 3.97 -2.54 4.64
CA LEU A 38 4.27 -2.79 3.23
C LEU A 38 4.45 -1.47 2.47
N GLY A 39 5.46 -1.42 1.61
CA GLY A 39 5.66 -0.32 0.68
C GLY A 39 6.14 -0.80 -0.68
N LEU A 40 5.42 -0.39 -1.73
CA LEU A 40 5.79 -0.68 -3.12
C LEU A 40 6.15 0.61 -3.84
N HIS A 41 7.14 0.58 -4.72
CA HIS A 41 7.49 1.72 -5.55
C HIS A 41 7.87 1.32 -6.96
N GLY A 42 7.73 2.24 -7.90
CA GLY A 42 8.09 2.00 -9.29
C GLY A 42 7.72 3.18 -10.17
N SER A 43 7.95 3.02 -11.47
CA SER A 43 7.46 3.98 -12.46
C SER A 43 5.93 3.93 -12.56
N ARG A 44 5.30 5.02 -12.98
CA ARG A 44 3.85 5.11 -13.19
C ARG A 44 3.31 3.95 -14.02
N GLY A 45 2.20 3.36 -13.58
CA GLY A 45 1.59 2.20 -14.21
C GLY A 45 2.36 0.88 -14.08
N GLY A 46 3.56 0.89 -13.47
CA GLY A 46 4.35 -0.31 -13.25
C GLY A 46 3.82 -1.19 -12.09
N ALA A 47 4.21 -2.46 -12.10
CA ALA A 47 3.94 -3.38 -10.99
C ALA A 47 4.68 -2.99 -9.70
N GLY A 48 5.79 -2.25 -9.84
CA GLY A 48 6.64 -1.83 -8.73
C GLY A 48 7.46 -2.96 -8.11
N GLN A 49 8.29 -2.55 -7.17
CA GLN A 49 9.20 -3.35 -6.37
C GLN A 49 8.90 -3.09 -4.90
N ILE A 50 9.17 -4.07 -4.05
CA ILE A 50 8.98 -3.94 -2.60
C ILE A 50 10.15 -3.13 -2.04
N GLY A 51 9.85 -1.96 -1.50
CA GLY A 51 10.82 -1.07 -0.85
C GLY A 51 10.64 -0.92 0.66
N LEU A 52 9.59 -1.53 1.22
CA LEU A 52 9.38 -1.73 2.64
C LEU A 52 8.58 -3.03 2.80
N LEU A 53 9.08 -3.92 3.66
CA LEU A 53 8.33 -5.07 4.12
C LEU A 53 8.81 -5.37 5.54
N THR A 54 7.90 -5.30 6.51
CA THR A 54 8.18 -5.65 7.90
C THR A 54 6.98 -6.40 8.44
N SER A 55 7.25 -7.57 9.02
CA SER A 55 6.27 -8.51 9.58
C SER A 55 6.69 -8.91 10.99
N HIS A 56 5.84 -9.68 11.70
CA HIS A 56 6.06 -10.07 13.10
C HIS A 56 6.27 -8.86 14.02
N ILE A 57 5.51 -7.80 13.77
CA ILE A 57 5.55 -6.53 14.50
C ILE A 57 4.15 -6.21 15.01
N THR A 58 4.06 -5.26 15.94
CA THR A 58 2.77 -4.75 16.37
C THR A 58 2.13 -3.88 15.28
N ALA A 59 0.81 -3.68 15.35
CA ALA A 59 0.11 -2.78 14.43
C ALA A 59 0.58 -1.32 14.58
N GLU A 60 0.97 -0.92 15.80
CA GLU A 60 1.57 0.38 16.07
C GLU A 60 2.92 0.53 15.38
N ASP A 61 3.82 -0.46 15.51
CA ASP A 61 5.11 -0.47 14.83
C ASP A 61 4.96 -0.46 13.30
N ALA A 62 3.97 -1.19 12.78
CA ALA A 62 3.67 -1.21 11.36
C ALA A 62 3.27 0.18 10.86
N LEU A 63 2.38 0.85 11.59
CA LEU A 63 1.99 2.23 11.30
C LEU A 63 3.18 3.19 11.38
N ILE A 64 4.01 3.10 12.43
CA ILE A 64 5.21 3.93 12.60
C ILE A 64 6.16 3.74 11.42
N ALA A 65 6.44 2.51 11.00
CA ALA A 65 7.33 2.21 9.89
C ALA A 65 6.83 2.82 8.57
N VAL A 66 5.54 2.66 8.27
CA VAL A 66 4.93 3.19 7.05
C VAL A 66 4.84 4.72 7.07
N VAL A 67 4.46 5.33 8.19
CA VAL A 67 4.42 6.80 8.35
C VAL A 67 5.82 7.40 8.22
N LYS A 68 6.82 6.80 8.88
CA LYS A 68 8.22 7.22 8.72
C LYS A 68 8.62 7.20 7.25
N LYS A 69 8.26 6.15 6.52
CA LYS A 69 8.54 6.05 5.09
C LYS A 69 7.82 7.11 4.25
N SER A 70 6.56 7.42 4.57
CA SER A 70 5.81 8.53 3.98
C SER A 70 6.56 9.85 4.12
N ARG A 71 6.94 10.20 5.35
CA ARG A 71 7.64 11.44 5.66
C ARG A 71 8.99 11.55 4.97
N GLU A 72 9.72 10.44 4.83
CA GLU A 72 10.97 10.39 4.04
C GLU A 72 10.75 10.73 2.56
N LYS A 73 9.62 10.31 1.98
CA LYS A 73 9.29 10.53 0.56
C LYS A 73 8.71 11.91 0.32
N GLU A 74 7.86 12.40 1.21
CA GLU A 74 7.38 13.78 1.20
C GLU A 74 8.53 14.78 1.28
N LYS A 75 9.56 14.54 2.12
CA LYS A 75 10.78 15.37 2.16
C LYS A 75 11.58 15.36 0.85
N LYS A 76 11.42 14.32 0.03
CA LYS A 76 11.99 14.23 -1.32
C LYS A 76 11.07 14.88 -2.36
N GLY A 77 9.93 15.42 -1.94
CA GLY A 77 8.92 16.10 -2.75
C GLY A 77 7.95 15.18 -3.47
N TYR A 78 7.75 13.96 -2.96
CA TYR A 78 6.60 13.16 -3.36
C TYR A 78 5.34 13.79 -2.76
N GLU A 79 4.30 13.92 -3.56
CA GLU A 79 3.00 14.46 -3.15
C GLU A 79 1.95 13.36 -3.10
N ALA A 80 0.89 13.54 -2.32
CA ALA A 80 -0.18 12.55 -2.26
C ALA A 80 -0.83 12.39 -3.65
N SER A 81 -0.99 11.14 -4.08
CA SER A 81 -1.68 10.77 -5.32
C SER A 81 -2.86 9.83 -5.08
N ARG A 82 -2.90 9.18 -3.91
CA ARG A 82 -4.10 8.58 -3.33
C ARG A 82 -4.16 8.92 -1.85
N ASP A 83 -5.31 9.37 -1.40
CA ASP A 83 -5.54 9.67 0.01
C ASP A 83 -5.69 8.38 0.84
N PHE A 84 -5.70 8.54 2.16
CA PHE A 84 -5.94 7.47 3.11
C PHE A 84 -7.19 6.66 2.72
N THR A 85 -6.98 5.37 2.50
CA THR A 85 -8.02 4.44 2.08
C THR A 85 -8.02 3.24 3.00
N ALA A 86 -9.09 3.09 3.80
CA ALA A 86 -9.36 1.85 4.50
C ALA A 86 -9.88 0.79 3.51
N PHE A 87 -9.37 -0.44 3.60
CA PHE A 87 -9.73 -1.55 2.72
C PHE A 87 -9.63 -2.88 3.47
N GLU A 88 -10.02 -3.95 2.80
CA GLU A 88 -9.98 -5.31 3.34
C GLU A 88 -9.30 -6.25 2.33
N VAL A 89 -8.55 -7.22 2.84
CA VAL A 89 -7.91 -8.27 2.03
C VAL A 89 -8.24 -9.65 2.57
N PRO A 90 -8.36 -10.68 1.74
CA PRO A 90 -8.48 -12.05 2.21
C PRO A 90 -7.35 -12.42 3.18
N ALA A 91 -7.67 -13.12 4.27
CA ALA A 91 -6.70 -13.56 5.27
C ALA A 91 -5.60 -14.46 4.67
N SER A 92 -5.89 -15.16 3.57
CA SER A 92 -4.91 -15.96 2.83
C SER A 92 -3.76 -15.16 2.23
N LEU A 93 -3.90 -13.83 2.11
CA LEU A 93 -2.85 -12.94 1.61
C LEU A 93 -1.97 -12.35 2.72
N THR A 94 -2.33 -12.52 4.00
CA THR A 94 -1.72 -11.79 5.11
C THR A 94 -0.71 -12.61 5.91
N ASP A 95 -0.38 -13.82 5.45
CA ASP A 95 0.66 -14.64 6.07
C ASP A 95 2.02 -13.92 6.01
N PRO A 96 2.66 -13.63 7.17
CA PRO A 96 4.00 -13.06 7.25
C PRO A 96 5.06 -13.73 6.37
N ASP A 97 5.05 -15.06 6.29
CA ASP A 97 6.07 -15.83 5.60
C ASP A 97 5.95 -15.70 4.07
N HIS A 98 4.74 -15.40 3.58
CA HIS A 98 4.42 -15.20 2.17
C HIS A 98 4.15 -13.74 1.81
N ALA A 99 4.37 -12.80 2.74
CA ALA A 99 4.01 -11.39 2.56
C ALA A 99 4.71 -10.73 1.36
N ARG A 100 5.94 -11.17 1.04
CA ARG A 100 6.67 -10.71 -0.15
C ARG A 100 5.97 -11.11 -1.44
N ASP A 101 5.46 -12.34 -1.52
CA ASP A 101 4.81 -12.86 -2.72
C ASP A 101 3.41 -12.24 -2.88
N ASN A 102 2.71 -12.05 -1.77
CA ASN A 102 1.36 -11.48 -1.71
C ASN A 102 1.32 -9.95 -1.84
N ALA A 103 2.45 -9.25 -1.71
CA ALA A 103 2.53 -7.79 -1.68
C ALA A 103 1.82 -7.10 -2.86
N ARG A 104 1.91 -7.69 -4.06
CA ARG A 104 1.28 -7.13 -5.26
C ARG A 104 -0.22 -7.30 -5.25
N ASP A 105 -0.72 -8.43 -4.76
CA ASP A 105 -2.15 -8.69 -4.66
C ASP A 105 -2.79 -7.79 -3.59
N ILE A 106 -2.13 -7.63 -2.43
CA ILE A 106 -2.53 -6.65 -1.42
C ILE A 106 -2.63 -5.24 -2.03
N ALA A 107 -1.63 -4.83 -2.82
CA ALA A 107 -1.66 -3.52 -3.49
C ALA A 107 -2.79 -3.38 -4.52
N ARG A 108 -3.19 -4.48 -5.19
CA ARG A 108 -4.33 -4.48 -6.11
C ARG A 108 -5.66 -4.28 -5.37
N HIS A 109 -5.84 -4.93 -4.22
CA HIS A 109 -7.01 -4.73 -3.35
C HIS A 109 -7.13 -3.28 -2.87
N PHE A 110 -6.00 -2.68 -2.44
CA PHE A 110 -5.93 -1.26 -2.13
C PHE A 110 -6.35 -0.40 -3.34
N GLY A 111 -5.78 -0.62 -4.52
CA GLY A 111 -6.10 0.15 -5.73
C GLY A 111 -7.56 0.06 -6.15
N LYS A 112 -8.15 -1.14 -6.12
CA LYS A 112 -9.56 -1.35 -6.40
C LYS A 112 -10.45 -0.55 -5.44
N THR A 113 -10.16 -0.64 -4.14
CA THR A 113 -10.93 0.04 -3.09
C THR A 113 -10.79 1.55 -3.18
N ALA A 114 -9.58 2.06 -3.44
CA ALA A 114 -9.32 3.49 -3.57
C ALA A 114 -10.13 4.10 -4.73
N ARG A 115 -10.17 3.41 -5.88
CA ARG A 115 -11.01 3.83 -7.00
C ARG A 115 -12.50 3.79 -6.65
N GLN A 116 -12.97 2.72 -6.04
CA GLN A 116 -14.38 2.58 -5.64
C GLN A 116 -14.82 3.65 -4.64
N LYS A 117 -13.94 4.06 -3.74
CA LYS A 117 -14.19 5.11 -2.73
C LYS A 117 -13.90 6.53 -3.23
N GLY A 118 -13.31 6.68 -4.42
CA GLY A 118 -12.96 7.99 -4.97
C GLY A 118 -11.81 8.69 -4.24
N THR A 119 -10.89 7.95 -3.63
CA THR A 119 -9.70 8.49 -2.94
C THR A 119 -8.50 8.68 -3.88
N GLU A 120 -8.68 8.48 -5.19
CA GLU A 120 -7.66 8.71 -6.22
C GLU A 120 -7.63 10.18 -6.63
N PHE A 121 -6.45 10.81 -6.57
CA PHE A 121 -6.23 12.11 -7.18
C PHE A 121 -5.88 11.97 -8.68
N PRO A 122 -5.95 13.05 -9.49
CA PRO A 122 -5.68 12.98 -10.93
C PRO A 122 -4.28 12.44 -11.31
N ASN A 123 -3.31 12.55 -10.41
CA ASN A 123 -1.93 12.06 -10.57
C ASN A 123 -1.72 10.62 -10.07
N ALA A 124 -2.76 9.91 -9.60
CA ALA A 124 -2.67 8.53 -9.14
C ALA A 124 -2.04 7.61 -10.18
N SER A 125 -1.03 6.83 -9.78
CA SER A 125 -0.40 5.85 -10.68
C SER A 125 -1.33 4.65 -10.86
N PRO A 126 -1.69 4.23 -12.08
CA PRO A 126 -2.50 3.03 -12.28
C PRO A 126 -1.90 1.80 -11.58
N ILE A 127 -2.76 0.95 -10.99
CA ILE A 127 -2.34 -0.31 -10.37
C ILE A 127 -2.70 -1.47 -11.31
N PRO A 128 -1.73 -2.12 -11.99
CA PRO A 128 -2.02 -3.21 -12.93
C PRO A 128 -2.77 -4.36 -12.28
N GLY A 129 -3.86 -4.78 -12.92
CA GLY A 129 -4.69 -5.88 -12.43
C GLY A 129 -5.55 -5.53 -11.23
N SER A 130 -5.93 -4.26 -11.02
CA SER A 130 -6.89 -3.85 -9.97
C SER A 130 -8.36 -3.82 -10.43
N ASN A 131 -8.67 -4.31 -11.64
CA ASN A 131 -9.99 -4.24 -12.28
C ASN A 131 -10.86 -5.51 -12.14
N PHE A 132 -10.40 -6.50 -11.36
CA PHE A 132 -11.16 -7.73 -11.12
C PHE A 132 -12.30 -7.52 -10.11
#